data_AF-A0A8J5T0M7-F1
#
_entry.id   AF-A0A8J5T0M7-F1
#
_cell.length_a   1.000
_cell.length_b   1.000
_cell.length_c   1.000
_cell.angle_alpha   90.00
_cell.angle_beta   90.00
_cell.angle_gamma   90.00
#
_symmetry.space_group_name_H-M   'P 1'
#
loop_
_entity.id
_entity.type
_entity.pdbx_description
1 polymer ?
#
loop_
_entity_poly.entity_id
_entity_poly.type
_entity_poly.pdbx_seq_one_letter_code
_entity_poly.pdbx_strand_id
1 'polypeptide(L)'
;MPFRPTCKCPDYPALFIFFPTLCHSVAAPPFLLDAILRHQARLREHTIDRKDATNNILFVLNFNAFDGFSVFLPFLIFEVEKASRDGLRLPLREEVRRVLGDDGEVGFTAVREMPLMWSTVYVVLRMQALVPL
;
A
#
# COMPACT_ATOMS: atom_id res chain seq x y z
N MET A 1 14.18 32.90 15.25
CA MET A 1 12.71 32.84 15.43
C MET A 1 12.37 31.50 16.06
N PRO A 2 11.66 31.44 17.20
CA PRO A 2 11.23 30.17 17.75
C PRO A 2 10.00 29.69 16.97
N PHE A 3 10.06 28.46 16.44
CA PHE A 3 8.90 27.78 15.87
C PHE A 3 7.82 27.65 16.95
N ARG A 4 6.69 28.34 16.79
CA ARG A 4 5.45 28.03 17.52
C ARG A 4 4.72 26.94 16.75
N PRO A 5 4.52 25.74 17.31
CA PRO A 5 3.64 24.76 16.70
C PRO A 5 2.18 25.19 16.94
N THR A 6 1.50 25.69 15.90
CA THR A 6 0.08 26.10 15.98
C THR A 6 -0.90 24.99 15.61
N CYS A 7 -0.45 23.84 15.11
CA CYS A 7 -1.32 22.69 14.87
C CYS A 7 -1.35 21.77 16.07
N LYS A 8 -2.13 22.13 17.11
CA LYS A 8 -2.70 21.11 17.99
C LYS A 8 -3.85 20.47 17.21
N CYS A 9 -3.66 19.24 16.71
CA CYS A 9 -4.79 18.37 16.40
C CYS A 9 -5.21 17.72 17.72
N PRO A 10 -6.27 18.21 18.40
CA PRO A 10 -6.62 17.71 19.73
C PRO A 10 -7.20 16.29 19.68
N ASP A 11 -7.60 15.81 18.51
CA ASP A 11 -8.32 14.54 18.35
C ASP A 11 -7.43 13.31 18.12
N TYR A 12 -6.14 13.45 17.78
CA TYR A 12 -5.29 12.32 17.38
C TYR A 12 -3.83 12.44 17.88
N PRO A 13 -3.58 12.29 19.19
CA PRO A 13 -2.22 12.40 19.74
C PRO A 13 -1.26 11.30 19.21
N ALA A 14 -1.76 10.14 18.79
CA ALA A 14 -0.95 9.01 18.33
C ALA A 14 -0.31 9.24 16.94
N LEU A 15 -0.96 10.00 16.06
CA LEU A 15 -0.45 10.31 14.71
C LEU A 15 0.78 11.23 14.75
N PHE A 16 0.96 11.98 15.83
CA PHE A 16 2.08 12.91 16.01
C PHE A 16 3.40 12.19 16.34
N ILE A 17 3.33 10.99 16.91
CA ILE A 17 4.50 10.22 17.36
C ILE A 17 5.21 9.55 16.17
N PHE A 18 4.44 9.05 15.19
CA PHE A 18 4.99 8.29 14.07
C PHE A 18 5.40 9.17 12.87
N PHE A 19 4.93 10.41 12.80
CA PHE A 19 5.06 11.25 11.61
C PHE A 19 5.27 12.74 11.94
N PRO A 20 6.41 13.13 12.54
CA PRO A 20 6.66 14.53 12.91
C PRO A 20 6.76 15.48 11.69
N THR A 21 7.11 14.95 10.51
CA THR A 21 7.26 15.72 9.27
C THR A 21 6.01 15.71 8.37
N LEU A 22 5.05 14.82 8.61
CA LEU A 22 3.91 14.64 7.71
C LEU A 22 2.77 15.64 7.96
N CYS A 23 2.86 16.46 9.01
CA CYS A 23 1.87 17.50 9.30
C CYS A 23 1.80 18.60 8.22
N HIS A 24 2.84 18.73 7.37
CA HIS A 24 2.86 19.69 6.26
C HIS A 24 2.43 19.09 4.90
N SER A 25 2.22 17.77 4.78
CA SER A 25 2.11 17.13 3.47
C SER A 25 1.16 15.93 3.40
N VAL A 26 0.06 15.93 4.16
CA VAL A 26 -1.09 15.04 3.88
C VAL A 26 -2.18 15.86 3.23
N ALA A 27 -1.92 16.31 2.00
CA ALA A 27 -3.01 16.46 1.05
C ALA A 27 -3.33 15.04 0.58
N ALA A 28 -4.28 14.38 1.25
CA ALA A 28 -4.91 13.21 0.68
C ALA A 28 -5.36 13.62 -0.74
N PRO A 29 -4.97 12.91 -1.79
CA PRO A 29 -5.30 13.34 -3.13
C PRO A 29 -6.82 13.42 -3.25
N PRO A 30 -7.39 14.44 -3.93
CA PRO A 30 -8.81 14.76 -3.86
C PRO A 30 -9.72 13.58 -4.23
N PHE A 31 -9.24 12.64 -5.05
CA PHE A 31 -9.95 11.41 -5.39
C PHE A 31 -10.18 10.47 -4.19
N LEU A 32 -9.25 10.43 -3.23
CA LEU A 32 -9.33 9.55 -2.07
C LEU A 32 -10.33 10.11 -1.05
N LEU A 33 -10.31 11.43 -0.85
CA LEU A 33 -11.27 12.10 0.02
C LEU A 33 -12.70 12.00 -0.55
N ASP A 34 -12.84 12.14 -1.86
CA ASP A 34 -14.12 12.02 -2.55
C ASP A 34 -14.62 10.56 -2.61
N ALA A 35 -13.73 9.57 -2.80
CA ALA A 35 -14.08 8.16 -2.68
C ALA A 35 -14.55 7.79 -1.26
N ILE A 36 -13.86 8.30 -0.22
CA ILE A 36 -14.25 8.13 1.18
C ILE A 36 -15.62 8.79 1.45
N LEU A 37 -15.85 10.01 0.97
CA LEU A 37 -17.11 10.73 1.13
C LEU A 37 -18.27 10.07 0.37
N ARG A 38 -18.04 9.56 -0.84
CA ARG A 38 -19.05 8.82 -1.62
C ARG A 38 -19.39 7.47 -0.98
N HIS A 39 -18.43 6.81 -0.32
CA HIS A 39 -18.70 5.60 0.46
C HIS A 39 -19.51 5.88 1.74
N GLN A 40 -19.37 7.08 2.34
CA GLN A 40 -20.13 7.45 3.55
C GLN A 40 -21.65 7.54 3.31
N ALA A 41 -22.10 7.73 2.07
CA ALA A 41 -23.52 7.67 1.72
C ALA A 41 -24.12 6.24 1.87
N ARG A 42 -23.28 5.19 1.80
CA ARG A 42 -23.65 3.77 1.99
C ARG A 42 -23.44 3.28 3.43
N LEU A 43 -22.90 4.10 4.33
CA LEU A 43 -22.61 3.71 5.72
C LEU A 43 -23.80 3.85 6.67
N ARG A 44 -24.99 4.24 6.21
CA ARG A 44 -26.20 4.24 7.07
C ARG A 44 -26.64 2.84 7.51
N GLU A 45 -25.97 1.80 7.02
CA GLU A 45 -26.21 0.39 7.36
C GLU A 45 -25.22 -0.17 8.40
N HIS A 46 -24.16 0.57 8.75
CA HIS A 46 -23.16 0.13 9.72
C HIS A 46 -23.30 0.86 11.06
N THR A 47 -23.39 0.12 12.15
CA THR A 47 -23.53 0.60 13.55
C THR A 47 -22.27 1.24 14.14
N ILE A 48 -21.35 1.74 13.30
CA ILE A 48 -20.06 2.30 13.71
C ILE A 48 -20.11 3.81 13.56
N ASP A 49 -19.73 4.54 14.61
CA ASP A 49 -19.67 5.99 14.58
C ASP A 49 -18.67 6.48 13.52
N ARG A 50 -18.95 7.63 12.90
CA ARG A 50 -18.09 8.21 11.86
C ARG A 50 -16.65 8.42 12.35
N LYS A 51 -16.46 8.81 13.62
CA LYS A 51 -15.12 9.00 14.20
C LYS A 51 -14.37 7.67 14.26
N ASP A 52 -15.04 6.62 14.73
CA ASP A 52 -14.45 5.28 14.85
C ASP A 52 -14.16 4.66 13.47
N ALA A 53 -15.05 4.84 12.51
CA ALA A 53 -14.83 4.43 11.12
C ALA A 53 -13.62 5.16 10.51
N THR A 54 -13.50 6.47 10.74
CA THR A 54 -12.36 7.27 10.26
C THR A 54 -11.05 6.79 10.88
N ASN A 55 -11.04 6.54 12.19
CA ASN A 55 -9.86 6.03 12.91
C ASN A 55 -9.42 4.67 12.40
N ASN A 56 -10.36 3.75 12.17
CA ASN A 56 -10.05 2.42 11.66
C ASN A 56 -9.53 2.46 10.22
N ILE A 57 -10.10 3.31 9.36
CA ILE A 57 -9.57 3.50 7.99
C ILE A 57 -8.16 4.08 8.04
N LEU A 58 -7.92 5.09 8.89
CA LEU A 58 -6.58 5.66 9.06
C LEU A 58 -5.58 4.61 9.57
N PHE A 59 -6.00 3.74 10.48
CA PHE A 59 -5.17 2.66 10.98
C PHE A 59 -4.85 1.62 9.88
N VAL A 60 -5.86 1.17 9.13
CA VAL A 60 -5.67 0.22 8.03
C VAL A 60 -4.76 0.78 6.94
N LEU A 61 -4.97 2.05 6.54
CA LEU A 61 -4.18 2.65 5.46
C LEU A 61 -2.74 2.94 5.89
N ASN A 62 -2.53 3.48 7.09
CA ASN A 62 -1.18 3.88 7.51
C ASN A 62 -0.38 2.73 8.14
N PHE A 63 -0.98 1.97 9.05
CA PHE A 63 -0.26 0.90 9.75
C PHE A 63 -0.33 -0.43 9.00
N ASN A 64 -1.51 -0.89 8.60
CA ASN A 64 -1.60 -2.22 7.98
C ASN A 64 -1.08 -2.24 6.54
N ALA A 65 -1.35 -1.18 5.77
CA ALA A 65 -0.97 -1.10 4.37
C ALA A 65 0.35 -0.34 4.16
N PHE A 66 0.40 0.96 4.46
CA PHE A 66 1.57 1.79 4.12
C PHE A 66 2.87 1.29 4.75
N ASP A 67 2.87 0.98 6.05
CA ASP A 67 4.06 0.47 6.74
C ASP A 67 4.50 -0.90 6.17
N GLY A 68 3.56 -1.83 6.05
CA GLY A 68 3.81 -3.16 5.47
C GLY A 68 4.37 -3.10 4.04
N PHE A 69 3.80 -2.27 3.16
CA PHE A 69 4.29 -2.10 1.80
C PHE A 69 5.60 -1.31 1.71
N SER A 70 5.82 -0.34 2.59
CA SER A 70 7.07 0.43 2.61
C SER A 70 8.28 -0.43 2.96
N VAL A 71 8.09 -1.48 3.77
CA VAL A 71 9.13 -2.48 4.05
C VAL A 71 9.17 -3.56 2.97
N PHE A 72 8.01 -4.08 2.56
CA PHE A 72 7.93 -5.20 1.62
C PHE A 72 8.41 -4.86 0.21
N LEU A 73 7.98 -3.72 -0.36
CA LEU A 73 8.24 -3.41 -1.76
C LEU A 73 9.75 -3.24 -2.07
N PRO A 74 10.54 -2.53 -1.23
CA PRO A 74 11.98 -2.49 -1.43
C PRO A 74 12.64 -3.87 -1.32
N PHE A 75 12.20 -4.70 -0.37
CA PHE A 75 12.71 -6.07 -0.20
C PHE A 75 12.38 -6.95 -1.41
N LEU A 76 11.17 -6.86 -1.95
CA LEU A 76 10.75 -7.54 -3.17
C LEU A 76 11.65 -7.19 -4.35
N ILE A 77 11.91 -5.89 -4.57
CA ILE A 77 12.78 -5.44 -5.65
C ILE A 77 14.19 -6.00 -5.46
N PHE A 78 14.72 -5.96 -4.24
CA PHE A 78 16.05 -6.46 -3.91
C PHE A 78 16.19 -7.97 -4.18
N GLU A 79 15.24 -8.80 -3.74
CA GLU A 79 15.30 -10.25 -3.98
C GLU A 79 15.10 -10.60 -5.46
N VAL A 80 14.26 -9.87 -6.18
CA VAL A 80 14.12 -10.02 -7.64
C VAL A 80 15.42 -9.65 -8.36
N GLU A 81 16.10 -8.57 -7.95
CA GLU A 81 17.40 -8.19 -8.50
C GLU A 81 18.46 -9.27 -8.24
N LYS A 82 18.51 -9.79 -7.02
CA LYS A 82 19.44 -10.86 -6.63
C LYS A 82 19.21 -12.13 -7.48
N ALA A 83 17.97 -12.58 -7.60
CA ALA A 83 17.61 -13.73 -8.43
C ALA A 83 17.76 -13.46 -9.93
N SER A 84 17.83 -12.19 -10.36
CA SER A 84 18.13 -11.84 -11.75
C SER A 84 19.55 -12.21 -12.15
N ARG A 85 20.48 -12.30 -11.20
CA ARG A 85 21.84 -12.84 -11.44
C ARG A 85 21.78 -14.31 -11.85
N ASP A 86 20.76 -15.03 -11.39
CA ASP A 86 20.47 -16.42 -11.72
C ASP A 86 19.51 -16.55 -12.92
N GLY A 87 19.23 -15.44 -13.62
CA GLY A 87 18.47 -15.43 -14.86
C GLY A 87 16.97 -15.19 -14.73
N LEU A 88 16.41 -14.88 -13.55
CA LEU A 88 14.96 -14.73 -13.32
C LEU A 88 14.31 -13.59 -14.14
N ARG A 89 15.02 -12.49 -14.39
CA ARG A 89 14.46 -11.28 -15.03
C ARG A 89 13.92 -11.52 -16.43
N LEU A 90 14.60 -12.37 -17.19
CA LEU A 90 14.26 -12.64 -18.59
C LEU A 90 12.95 -13.44 -18.68
N PRO A 91 12.80 -14.62 -18.03
CA PRO A 91 11.54 -15.36 -17.97
C PRO A 91 10.36 -14.54 -17.44
N LEU A 92 10.56 -13.72 -16.39
CA LEU A 92 9.49 -12.84 -15.89
C LEU A 92 9.02 -11.84 -16.93
N ARG A 93 9.96 -11.21 -17.64
CA ARG A 93 9.63 -10.25 -18.70
C ARG A 93 8.90 -10.93 -19.85
N GLU A 94 9.36 -12.09 -20.28
CA GLU A 94 8.72 -12.84 -21.37
C GLU A 94 7.32 -13.33 -20.97
N GLU A 95 7.12 -13.77 -19.72
CA GLU A 95 5.79 -14.14 -19.23
C GLU A 95 4.82 -12.95 -19.27
N VAL A 96 5.23 -11.80 -18.73
CA VAL A 96 4.39 -10.59 -18.69
C VAL A 96 4.04 -10.13 -20.11
N ARG A 97 5.02 -10.08 -21.01
CA ARG A 97 4.81 -9.68 -22.41
C ARG A 97 3.98 -10.68 -23.19
N ARG A 98 4.12 -11.98 -22.95
CA ARG A 98 3.31 -13.02 -23.59
C ARG A 98 1.84 -12.90 -23.19
N VAL A 99 1.56 -12.61 -21.92
CA VAL A 99 0.19 -12.52 -21.40
C VAL A 99 -0.49 -11.22 -21.81
N LEU A 100 0.24 -10.10 -21.81
CA LEU A 100 -0.32 -8.81 -22.20
C LEU A 100 -0.32 -8.63 -23.73
N GLY A 101 0.68 -9.12 -24.45
CA GLY A 101 0.90 -8.75 -25.85
C GLY A 101 1.35 -7.29 -25.99
N ASP A 102 1.30 -6.75 -27.20
CA ASP A 102 1.81 -5.41 -27.50
C ASP A 102 0.85 -4.28 -27.05
N ASP A 103 -0.46 -4.55 -27.01
CA ASP A 103 -1.52 -3.58 -26.62
C ASP A 103 -2.29 -4.02 -25.35
N GLY A 104 -1.69 -4.89 -24.54
CA GLY A 104 -2.38 -5.59 -23.44
C GLY A 104 -2.86 -4.74 -22.30
N GLU A 105 -4.16 -4.84 -21.98
CA GLU A 105 -4.73 -4.28 -20.76
C GLU A 105 -4.30 -5.09 -19.53
N VAL A 106 -3.76 -4.40 -18.52
CA VAL A 106 -3.46 -5.01 -17.23
C VAL A 106 -4.74 -5.11 -16.41
N GLY A 107 -5.27 -6.32 -16.29
CA GLY A 107 -6.45 -6.62 -15.47
C GLY A 107 -6.27 -7.88 -14.61
N PHE A 108 -7.24 -8.14 -13.72
CA PHE A 108 -7.20 -9.31 -12.83
C PHE A 108 -7.05 -10.64 -13.57
N THR A 109 -7.71 -10.79 -14.71
CA THR A 109 -7.58 -12.00 -15.54
C THR A 109 -6.16 -12.16 -16.07
N ALA A 110 -5.55 -11.09 -16.60
CA ALA A 110 -4.19 -11.13 -17.09
C ALA A 110 -3.19 -11.51 -15.98
N VAL A 111 -3.31 -10.89 -14.80
CA VAL A 111 -2.44 -11.19 -13.65
C VAL A 111 -2.55 -12.66 -13.24
N ARG A 112 -3.74 -13.28 -13.29
CA ARG A 112 -3.94 -14.70 -12.95
C ARG A 112 -3.23 -15.66 -13.92
N GLU A 113 -3.00 -15.25 -15.16
CA GLU A 113 -2.33 -16.05 -16.19
C GLU A 113 -0.78 -15.92 -16.15
N MET A 114 -0.22 -15.32 -15.09
CA MET A 114 1.23 -15.10 -14.90
C MET A 114 1.78 -15.96 -13.72
N PRO A 115 1.89 -17.29 -13.86
CA PRO A 115 2.28 -18.18 -12.77
C PRO A 115 3.68 -17.92 -12.20
N LEU A 116 4.65 -17.50 -13.02
CA LEU A 116 6.00 -17.18 -12.54
C LEU A 116 5.99 -15.90 -11.70
N MET A 117 5.21 -14.89 -12.09
CA MET A 117 4.99 -13.69 -11.29
C MET A 117 4.38 -14.03 -9.92
N TRP A 118 3.33 -14.85 -9.87
CA TRP A 118 2.73 -15.32 -8.60
C TRP A 118 3.73 -16.06 -7.72
N SER A 119 4.47 -16.99 -8.30
CA SER A 119 5.50 -17.76 -7.58
C SER A 119 6.58 -16.84 -7.00
N THR A 120 7.04 -15.87 -7.78
CA THR A 120 8.04 -14.88 -7.34
C THR A 120 7.55 -14.11 -6.13
N VAL A 121 6.34 -13.54 -6.19
CA VAL A 121 5.76 -12.77 -5.08
C VAL A 121 5.59 -13.64 -3.85
N TYR A 122 5.08 -14.86 -4.00
CA TYR A 122 4.86 -15.78 -2.89
C TYR A 122 6.16 -16.23 -2.22
N VAL A 123 7.22 -16.50 -3.00
CA VAL A 123 8.53 -16.86 -2.48
C VAL A 123 9.14 -15.71 -1.67
N VAL A 124 9.04 -14.48 -2.16
CA VAL A 124 9.56 -13.31 -1.42
C VAL A 124 8.76 -13.10 -0.12
N LEU A 125 7.43 -13.21 -0.15
CA LEU A 125 6.60 -13.16 1.06
C LEU A 125 6.95 -14.27 2.07
N ARG A 126 7.43 -15.42 1.59
CA ARG A 126 7.91 -16.51 2.47
C ARG A 126 9.26 -16.19 3.11
N MET A 127 10.14 -15.50 2.40
CA MET A 127 11.47 -15.15 2.90
C MET A 127 11.41 -14.08 3.99
N GLN A 128 10.46 -13.15 3.89
CA GLN A 128 10.24 -12.11 4.88
C GLN A 128 8.79 -12.11 5.35
N ALA A 129 8.55 -12.69 6.53
CA ALA A 129 7.29 -12.48 7.23
C ALA A 129 7.19 -10.99 7.61
N LEU A 130 6.22 -10.28 7.04
CA LEU A 130 6.05 -8.83 7.20
C LEU A 130 5.73 -8.39 8.64
N VAL A 131 5.39 -9.34 9.51
CA VAL A 131 5.19 -9.12 10.93
C VAL A 131 5.99 -10.18 11.69
N PRO A 132 7.17 -9.84 12.23
CA PRO A 132 7.83 -10.66 13.25
C PRO A 132 6.99 -10.62 14.53
N LEU A 133 6.83 -11.78 15.18
CA LEU A 133 6.08 -11.97 16.42
C LEU A 133 6.66 -11.17 17.60
#